data_AF-A0A2Z4HG46-F1
#
_entry.id   AF-A0A2Z4HG46-F1
#
_cell.length_a   1.000
_cell.length_b   1.000
_cell.length_c   1.000
_cell.angle_alpha   90.00
_cell.angle_beta   90.00
_cell.angle_gamma   90.00
#
_symmetry.space_group_name_H-M   'P 1'
#
loop_
_entity.id
_entity.type
_entity.pdbx_description
1 polymer ?
#
loop_
_entity_poly.entity_id
_entity_poly.type
_entity_poly.pdbx_seq_one_letter_code
_entity_poly.pdbx_strand_id
1 'polypeptide(L)' 'MTFDYTNTFYNAAETESNFEIIVLKPIKDEDLEYYLMESLTALRVNKAVIFNFENIDYPQAQRILDSLAGATYALEGK' A
#
# COMPACT_ATOMS: atom_id res chain seq x y z
N MET A 1 22.56 2.27 18.51
CA MET A 1 22.60 2.57 17.07
C MET A 1 21.18 2.32 16.57
N THR A 2 20.39 3.39 16.44
CA THR A 2 18.98 3.28 16.05
C THR A 2 18.94 3.47 14.54
N PHE A 3 18.57 2.44 13.79
CA PHE A 3 18.47 2.49 12.34
C PHE A 3 17.20 3.26 11.97
N ASP A 4 17.37 4.38 11.27
CA ASP A 4 16.28 5.19 10.73
C ASP A 4 15.96 4.71 9.31
N TYR A 5 14.84 4.00 9.17
CA TYR A 5 14.41 3.38 7.91
C TYR A 5 13.66 4.34 6.98
N THR A 6 13.47 5.61 7.36
CA THR A 6 12.63 6.56 6.61
C THR A 6 13.33 7.15 5.38
N ASN A 7 14.66 7.17 5.36
CA ASN A 7 15.45 7.89 4.35
C ASN A 7 16.00 7.03 3.20
N THR A 8 15.90 5.70 3.27
CA THR A 8 16.64 4.81 2.34
C THR A 8 15.85 4.42 1.09
N PHE A 9 14.54 4.69 1.02
CA PHE A 9 13.70 4.29 -0.12
C PHE A 9 13.49 5.38 -1.18
N TYR A 10 13.92 6.63 -0.93
CA TYR A 10 13.56 7.76 -1.79
C TYR A 10 14.57 8.15 -2.89
N ASN A 11 15.70 7.47 -3.02
CA ASN A 11 16.71 7.85 -4.03
C ASN A 11 17.29 6.63 -4.76
N ALA A 12 16.45 5.93 -5.52
CA ALA A 12 16.92 5.01 -6.55
C ALA A 12 16.38 5.45 -7.92
N ALA A 13 17.23 6.22 -8.60
CA ALA A 13 17.30 6.41 -10.05
C ALA A 13 16.11 7.09 -10.75
N GLU A 14 16.37 8.32 -11.19
CA GLU A 14 15.76 8.93 -12.37
C GLU A 14 15.76 7.92 -13.53
N THR A 15 14.58 7.35 -13.82
CA THR A 15 14.27 6.69 -15.09
C THR A 15 12.89 7.19 -15.46
N GLU A 16 12.72 7.70 -16.69
CA GLU A 16 11.49 8.30 -17.22
C GLU A 16 10.30 7.33 -17.25
N SER A 17 9.78 6.99 -16.08
CA SER A 17 8.46 6.42 -15.87
C SER A 17 7.93 7.11 -14.62
N ASN A 18 6.83 7.85 -14.74
CA ASN A 18 6.08 8.43 -13.62
C ASN A 18 5.47 7.30 -12.77
N PHE A 19 6.30 6.47 -12.14
CA PHE A 19 5.87 5.42 -11.26
C PHE A 19 5.66 6.01 -9.87
N GLU A 20 4.40 6.19 -9.51
CA GLU A 20 4.00 6.84 -8.27
C GLU A 20 3.74 5.78 -7.18
N ILE A 21 4.21 6.05 -5.96
CA ILE A 21 4.05 5.19 -4.79
C ILE A 21 3.11 5.89 -3.81
N ILE A 22 2.07 5.19 -3.35
CA ILE A 22 1.12 5.67 -2.36
C ILE A 22 1.29 4.88 -1.06
N VAL A 23 1.34 5.60 0.07
CA VAL A 23 1.46 5.02 1.41
C VAL A 23 0.18 5.28 2.19
N LEU A 24 -0.48 4.22 2.65
CA LEU A 24 -1.75 4.26 3.36
C LEU A 24 -1.55 3.78 4.79
N LYS A 25 -1.95 4.62 5.76
CA LYS A 25 -1.79 4.35 7.18
C LYS A 25 -3.11 4.62 7.92
N PRO A 26 -4.05 3.67 7.89
CA PRO A 26 -5.26 3.75 8.71
C PRO A 26 -4.91 3.78 10.21
N ILE A 27 -5.54 4.71 10.92
CA ILE A 27 -5.41 4.89 12.37
C ILE A 27 -6.72 4.52 13.08
N LYS A 28 -7.87 4.73 12.42
CA LYS A 28 -9.19 4.41 12.92
C LYS A 28 -9.84 3.34 12.06
N ASP A 29 -10.53 2.41 12.71
CA ASP A 29 -11.25 1.32 12.04
C ASP A 29 -12.34 1.83 11.09
N GLU A 30 -12.95 2.97 11.39
CA GLU A 30 -14.00 3.60 10.57
C GLU A 30 -13.49 4.00 9.18
N ASP A 31 -12.20 4.32 9.04
CA ASP A 31 -11.60 4.78 7.79
C ASP A 31 -11.08 3.61 6.93
N LEU A 32 -11.13 2.38 7.45
CA LEU A 32 -10.47 1.22 6.86
C LEU A 32 -10.98 0.88 5.46
N GLU A 33 -12.29 0.99 5.25
CA GLU A 33 -12.92 0.78 3.95
C GLU A 33 -12.49 1.83 2.92
N TYR A 34 -12.33 3.08 3.36
CA TYR A 34 -11.85 4.17 2.52
C TYR A 34 -10.42 3.90 2.05
N TYR A 35 -9.51 3.55 2.96
CA TYR A 35 -8.12 3.23 2.61
C TYR A 35 -8.02 2.00 1.70
N LEU A 36 -8.84 0.97 1.91
CA LEU A 36 -8.92 -0.17 1.00
C LEU A 36 -9.37 0.28 -0.40
N MET A 37 -10.41 1.10 -0.53
CA MET A 37 -10.84 1.59 -1.85
C MET A 37 -9.78 2.46 -2.53
N GLU A 38 -9.07 3.30 -1.77
CA GLU A 38 -7.97 4.11 -2.28
C GLU A 38 -6.83 3.23 -2.80
N SER A 39 -6.46 2.18 -2.05
CA SER A 39 -5.43 1.22 -2.47
C SER A 39 -5.78 0.49 -3.76
N LEU A 40 -7.02 0.03 -3.90
CA LEU A 40 -7.48 -0.67 -5.10
C LEU A 40 -7.52 0.27 -6.31
N THR A 41 -7.93 1.52 -6.09
CA THR A 41 -7.94 2.55 -7.13
C THR A 41 -6.51 2.85 -7.59
N ALA A 42 -5.58 3.02 -6.66
CA ALA A 42 -4.16 3.23 -6.93
C ALA A 42 -3.55 2.09 -7.77
N LEU A 43 -3.80 0.83 -7.39
CA LEU A 43 -3.33 -0.33 -8.15
C LEU A 43 -3.86 -0.31 -9.59
N ARG A 44 -5.14 0.04 -9.80
CA ARG A 44 -5.75 0.13 -11.14
C ARG A 44 -5.13 1.20 -12.03
N VAL A 45 -4.61 2.28 -11.46
CA VAL A 45 -3.93 3.36 -12.21
C VAL A 45 -2.41 3.18 -12.26
N ASN A 46 -1.94 1.95 -12.06
CA ASN A 46 -0.53 1.55 -12.13
C ASN A 46 0.39 2.27 -11.13
N LYS A 47 -0.12 2.48 -9.91
CA LYS A 47 0.66 2.98 -8.77
C LYS A 47 1.03 1.85 -7.82
N ALA A 48 2.21 1.91 -7.23
CA ALA A 48 2.56 1.02 -6.14
C ALA A 48 1.85 1.45 -4.85
N VAL A 49 1.41 0.48 -4.05
CA VAL A 49 0.74 0.73 -2.77
C VAL A 49 1.52 0.09 -1.64
N ILE A 50 1.79 0.88 -0.59
CA ILE A 50 2.27 0.41 0.70
C ILE A 50 1.14 0.58 1.71
N PHE A 51 0.62 -0.53 2.22
CA PHE A 51 -0.46 -0.53 3.20
C PHE A 51 0.07 -0.87 4.59
N ASN A 52 -0.05 0.04 5.54
CA ASN A 52 0.42 -0.17 6.91
C ASN A 52 -0.68 -0.78 7.79
N PHE A 53 -0.39 -1.95 8.36
CA PHE A 53 -1.28 -2.73 9.22
C PHE A 53 -1.03 -2.55 10.72
N GLU A 54 -0.16 -1.63 11.15
CA GLU A 54 0.29 -1.51 12.55
C GLU A 54 -0.86 -1.30 13.56
N ASN A 55 -1.96 -0.64 13.14
CA ASN A 55 -3.11 -0.31 13.99
C ASN A 55 -4.37 -1.09 13.61
N ILE A 56 -4.25 -2.14 12.79
CA ILE A 56 -5.41 -2.91 12.31
C ILE A 56 -5.43 -4.27 13.01
N ASP A 57 -6.61 -4.69 13.48
CA ASP A 57 -6.78 -6.00 14.07
C ASP A 57 -6.51 -7.13 13.06
N TYR A 58 -5.91 -8.22 13.51
CA TYR A 58 -5.42 -9.31 12.66
C TYR A 58 -6.48 -9.85 11.67
N PRO A 59 -7.73 -10.14 12.07
CA PRO A 59 -8.77 -10.63 11.17
C PRO A 59 -9.14 -9.60 10.08
N GLN A 60 -9.06 -8.30 10.38
CA GLN A 60 -9.31 -7.25 9.41
C GLN A 60 -8.13 -7.07 8.46
N ALA A 61 -6.90 -7.08 8.99
CA ALA A 61 -5.68 -7.01 8.21
C ALA A 61 -5.61 -8.17 7.19
N GLN A 62 -5.97 -9.39 7.62
CA GLN A 62 -6.04 -10.55 6.74
C GLN A 62 -7.04 -10.35 5.59
N ARG A 63 -8.24 -9.84 5.85
CA ARG A 63 -9.25 -9.58 4.81
C ARG A 63 -8.79 -8.54 3.79
N ILE A 64 -8.12 -7.49 4.25
CA ILE A 64 -7.56 -6.46 3.38
C ILE A 64 -6.44 -7.04 2.54
N LEU A 65 -5.54 -7.82 3.14
CA LEU A 65 -4.46 -8.49 2.42
C LEU A 65 -5.01 -9.42 1.33
N ASP A 66 -6.02 -10.23 1.64
CA ASP A 66 -6.68 -11.11 0.67
C ASP A 66 -7.30 -10.32 -0.49
N SER A 67 -7.91 -9.17 -0.19
CA SER A 67 -8.51 -8.27 -1.20
C SER A 67 -7.44 -7.65 -2.11
N LEU A 68 -6.35 -7.15 -1.51
CA LEU A 68 -5.21 -6.59 -2.24
C LEU A 68 -4.51 -7.64 -3.10
N ALA A 69 -4.29 -8.84 -2.57
CA ALA A 69 -3.70 -9.95 -3.31
C ALA A 69 -4.56 -10.34 -4.51
N GLY A 70 -5.89 -10.40 -4.34
CA GLY A 70 -6.83 -10.65 -5.43
C GLY A 70 -6.77 -9.58 -6.52
N ALA A 71 -6.65 -8.30 -6.12
CA ALA A 71 -6.51 -7.19 -7.06
C ALA A 71 -5.17 -7.22 -7.80
N THR A 72 -4.06 -7.44 -7.10
CA THR A 72 -2.72 -7.57 -7.69
C THR A 72 -2.69 -8.73 -8.68
N TYR A 73 -3.23 -9.89 -8.32
CA TYR A 73 -3.34 -11.03 -9.22
C TYR A 73 -4.15 -10.70 -10.48
N ALA A 74 -5.30 -10.03 -10.33
CA ALA A 74 -6.15 -9.65 -11.45
C ALA A 74 -5.51 -8.61 -12.40
N LEU A 75 -4.57 -7.81 -11.90
CA LEU A 75 -3.85 -6.79 -12.66
C LEU A 75 -2.50 -7.28 -13.21
N GLU A 76 -2.19 -8.58 -13.07
CA GLU A 76 -0.87 -9.14 -13.38
C GLU A 76 0.29 -8.42 -12.65
N GLY A 77 -0.04 -7.80 -11.52
CA GLY A 77 0.91 -7.12 -10.64
C GLY A 77 1.77 -8.11 -9.86
N LYS A 78 2.86 -7.61 -9.27
CA LYS A 78 3.73 -8.37 -8.38
C LYS A 78 3.63 -7.87 -6.95
#